data_AF-A0A327S9K1-F1
#
_entry.id   AF-A0A327S9K1-F1
#
_cell.length_a   1.000
_cell.length_b   1.000
_cell.length_c   1.000
_cell.angle_alpha   90.00
_cell.angle_beta   90.00
_cell.angle_gamma   90.00
#
_symmetry.space_group_name_H-M   'P 1'
#
loop_
_entity.id
_entity.type
_entity.pdbx_description
1 polymer ?
#
loop_
_entity_poly.entity_id
_entity_poly.type
_entity_poly.pdbx_seq_one_letter_code
_entity_poly.pdbx_strand_id
1 'polypeptide(L)' 'METLYYNTGEMILTINYPIDESGHYCIETEYDTEIGHLFVDGINEATQTPIWKGTTEEVNQIAAELGEFIERSDL' A
#
# COMPACT_ATOMS: atom_id res chain seq x y z
N MET A 1 -9.44 -1.57 -13.11
CA MET A 1 -8.63 -1.02 -12.01
C MET A 1 -9.23 -1.61 -10.76
N GLU A 2 -8.47 -2.42 -10.05
CA GLU A 2 -8.89 -2.98 -8.78
C GLU A 2 -8.50 -2.00 -7.67
N THR A 3 -9.43 -1.78 -6.75
CA THR A 3 -9.32 -0.80 -5.69
C THR A 3 -9.67 -1.49 -4.39
N LEU A 4 -8.77 -1.45 -3.42
CA LEU A 4 -9.05 -1.88 -2.06
C LEU A 4 -9.38 -0.66 -1.19
N TYR A 5 -10.22 -0.88 -0.19
CA TYR A 5 -10.55 0.12 0.81
C TYR A 5 -10.01 -0.33 2.15
N TYR A 6 -9.15 0.48 2.74
CA TYR A 6 -8.51 0.21 4.01
C TYR A 6 -8.95 1.27 5.03
N ASN A 7 -9.52 0.84 6.16
CA ASN A 7 -10.01 1.74 7.19
C ASN A 7 -8.98 1.83 8.31
N THR A 8 -8.37 3.01 8.49
CA THR A 8 -7.37 3.27 9.54
C THR A 8 -8.00 3.49 10.92
N GLY A 9 -9.33 3.57 10.99
CA GLY A 9 -10.10 3.98 12.17
C GLY A 9 -10.42 5.49 12.21
N GLU A 10 -9.55 6.32 11.62
CA GLU A 10 -9.74 7.78 11.52
C GLU A 10 -10.15 8.24 10.12
N MET A 11 -9.73 7.51 9.09
CA MET A 11 -10.07 7.78 7.68
C MET A 11 -10.15 6.47 6.88
N ILE A 12 -10.81 6.54 5.73
CA ILE A 12 -10.75 5.48 4.74
C ILE A 12 -9.68 5.85 3.71
N LEU A 13 -8.74 4.93 3.51
CA LEU A 13 -7.76 4.97 2.44
C LEU A 13 -8.25 4.10 1.28
N THR A 14 -8.01 4.61 0.09
CA THR A 14 -8.25 3.95 -1.18
C THR A 14 -6.89 3.50 -1.71
N ILE A 15 -6.70 2.19 -1.85
CA ILE A 15 -5.50 1.58 -2.43
C ILE A 15 -5.86 1.22 -3.86
N ASN A 16 -5.45 2.05 -4.79
CA ASN A 16 -5.62 1.77 -6.21
C ASN A 16 -4.44 0.96 -6.69
N TYR A 17 -4.70 -0.01 -7.58
CA TYR A 17 -3.66 -0.63 -8.41
C TYR A 17 -3.40 0.25 -9.65
N PRO A 18 -2.33 1.07 -9.70
CA PRO A 18 -1.70 1.40 -10.95
C PRO A 18 -0.59 0.39 -11.22
N ILE A 19 -0.78 -0.54 -12.16
CA ILE A 19 0.37 -1.25 -12.72
C ILE A 19 1.03 -0.29 -13.73
N ASP A 20 1.85 0.62 -13.22
CA ASP A 20 3.09 0.90 -13.93
C ASP A 20 3.92 -0.42 -13.94
N GLU A 21 4.86 -0.59 -14.87
CA GLU A 21 5.68 -1.82 -14.93
C GLU A 21 6.52 -2.06 -13.64
N SER A 22 6.44 -1.15 -12.67
CA SER A 22 7.23 -1.11 -11.45
C SER A 22 6.50 -1.70 -10.23
N GLY A 23 5.17 -1.89 -10.29
CA GLY A 23 4.40 -2.53 -9.22
C GLY A 23 4.10 -1.63 -8.01
N HIS A 24 3.95 -0.32 -8.23
CA HIS A 24 3.57 0.60 -7.18
C HIS A 24 2.05 0.62 -6.96
N TYR A 25 1.60 0.73 -5.71
CA TYR A 25 0.21 0.92 -5.33
C TYR A 25 -0.01 2.40 -5.03
N CYS A 26 -1.00 3.04 -5.66
CA CYS A 26 -1.34 4.42 -5.34
C CYS A 26 -2.24 4.45 -4.10
N ILE A 27 -1.88 5.26 -3.13
CA ILE A 27 -2.61 5.44 -1.88
C ILE A 27 -3.28 6.81 -1.90
N GLU A 28 -4.60 6.79 -1.83
CA GLU A 28 -5.45 7.98 -1.81
C GLU A 28 -6.31 7.98 -0.55
N THR A 29 -6.81 9.15 -0.18
CA THR A 29 -7.88 9.26 0.82
C THR A 29 -9.24 8.99 0.19
N GLU A 30 -10.29 8.89 1.01
CA GLU A 30 -11.69 8.81 0.58
C GLU A 30 -12.19 9.99 -0.28
N TYR A 31 -11.40 11.05 -0.41
CA TYR A 31 -11.69 12.23 -1.22
C TYR A 31 -10.83 12.30 -2.49
N ASP A 32 -10.34 11.15 -2.98
CA ASP A 32 -9.50 11.04 -4.18
C ASP A 32 -8.23 11.93 -4.12
N THR A 33 -7.69 12.12 -2.91
CA THR A 33 -6.45 12.87 -2.70
C THR A 33 -5.30 11.90 -2.52
N GLU A 34 -4.37 11.88 -3.48
CA GLU A 34 -3.14 11.08 -3.40
C GLU A 34 -2.27 11.55 -2.24
N ILE A 35 -1.87 10.59 -1.39
CA ILE A 35 -0.94 10.81 -0.28
C ILE A 35 0.41 10.13 -0.50
N GLY A 36 0.53 9.28 -1.51
CA GLY A 36 1.79 8.67 -1.95
C GLY A 36 1.59 7.30 -2.56
N HIS A 37 2.70 6.58 -2.76
CA HIS A 37 2.72 5.24 -3.32
C HIS A 37 3.35 4.25 -2.36
N LEU A 38 2.89 3.01 -2.42
CA LEU A 38 3.38 1.87 -1.66
C LEU A 38 4.04 0.86 -2.60
N PHE A 39 5.17 0.27 -2.20
CA PHE A 39 5.90 -0.72 -3.00
C PHE A 39 6.72 -1.69 -2.16
N VAL A 40 7.13 -2.79 -2.79
CA VAL A 40 8.06 -3.76 -2.22
C VAL A 40 9.49 -3.33 -2.51
N ASP A 41 10.24 -2.98 -1.46
CA ASP A 41 11.66 -2.58 -1.54
C ASP A 41 12.60 -3.79 -1.53
N GLY A 42 12.11 -4.95 -1.11
CA GLY A 42 12.86 -6.19 -1.08
C GLY A 42 12.12 -7.30 -0.34
N ILE A 43 12.83 -8.39 -0.04
CA ILE A 43 12.33 -9.51 0.75
C ILE A 43 13.15 -9.60 2.03
N ASN A 44 12.47 -9.74 3.17
CA ASN A 44 13.11 -10.10 4.41
C ASN A 44 13.56 -11.57 4.33
N GLU A 45 14.86 -11.81 4.17
CA GLU A 45 15.40 -13.15 3.98
C GLU A 45 15.10 -14.11 5.16
N ALA A 46 14.94 -13.59 6.37
CA ALA A 46 14.70 -14.39 7.56
C ALA A 46 13.26 -14.94 7.61
N THR A 47 12.29 -14.15 7.17
CA THR A 47 10.85 -14.51 7.20
C THR A 47 10.29 -14.88 5.83
N GLN A 48 11.06 -14.64 4.76
CA GLN A 48 10.61 -14.76 3.37
C GLN A 48 9.35 -13.93 3.08
N THR A 49 9.22 -12.77 3.72
CA THR A 49 8.09 -11.84 3.54
C THR A 49 8.54 -10.55 2.85
N PRO A 50 7.67 -9.86 2.10
CA PRO A 50 8.01 -8.59 1.48
C PRO A 50 8.33 -7.51 2.52
N ILE A 51 9.23 -6.60 2.15
CA ILE A 51 9.50 -5.37 2.87
C ILE A 51 8.78 -4.25 2.13
N TRP A 52 7.67 -3.79 2.69
CA TRP A 52 6.86 -2.72 2.14
C TRP A 52 7.39 -1.34 2.55
N LYS A 53 7.40 -0.39 1.61
CA LYS A 53 7.80 1.00 1.83
C LYS A 53 6.86 1.99 1.14
N GLY A 54 6.77 3.18 1.72
CA GLY A 54 6.04 4.30 1.15
C GLY A 54 6.96 5.35 0.53
N THR A 55 6.49 6.05 -0.51
CA THR A 55 7.21 7.19 -1.11
C THR A 55 7.17 8.46 -0.25
N THR A 56 6.15 8.58 0.61
CA THR A 56 5.99 9.67 1.57
C THR A 56 6.15 9.15 3.00
N GLU A 57 6.42 10.04 3.95
CA GLU A 57 6.60 9.66 5.35
C GLU A 57 5.34 9.01 5.92
N GLU A 58 4.18 9.60 5.60
CA GLU A 58 2.87 9.15 6.04
C GLU A 58 2.56 7.73 5.52
N VAL A 59 2.75 7.47 4.23
CA VAL A 59 2.55 6.13 3.66
C VAL A 59 3.58 5.15 4.21
N ASN A 60 4.83 5.59 4.41
CA ASN A 60 5.88 4.71 4.93
C ASN A 60 5.65 4.29 6.39
N GLN A 61 5.00 5.13 7.21
CA GLN A 61 4.62 4.78 8.58
C GLN A 61 3.60 3.63 8.65
N ILE A 62 2.72 3.52 7.65
CA ILE A 62 1.68 2.48 7.57
C ILE A 62 1.97 1.40 6.51
N ALA A 63 3.14 1.44 5.87
CA ALA A 63 3.45 0.60 4.71
C ALA A 63 3.38 -0.90 5.00
N ALA A 64 3.92 -1.33 6.14
CA ALA A 64 3.88 -2.74 6.55
C ALA A 64 2.43 -3.25 6.71
N GLU A 65 1.57 -2.45 7.32
CA GLU A 65 0.17 -2.80 7.54
C GLU A 65 -0.64 -2.83 6.25
N LEU A 66 -0.47 -1.82 5.38
CA LEU A 66 -1.11 -1.81 4.07
C LEU A 66 -0.64 -2.99 3.22
N GLY A 67 0.65 -3.31 3.27
CA GLY A 67 1.24 -4.46 2.58
C GLY A 67 0.65 -5.78 3.02
N GLU A 68 0.57 -6.03 4.34
CA GLU A 68 -0.08 -7.23 4.88
C GLU A 68 -1.56 -7.31 4.50
N PHE A 69 -2.26 -6.17 4.47
CA PHE A 69 -3.65 -6.11 4.03
C PHE A 69 -3.79 -6.46 2.55
N ILE A 70 -2.90 -5.98 1.69
CA ILE A 70 -2.88 -6.33 0.26
C ILE A 70 -2.60 -7.82 0.09
N GLU A 71 -1.59 -8.38 0.75
CA GLU A 71 -1.25 -9.82 0.63
C GLU A 71 -2.36 -10.75 1.12
N ARG A 72 -3.23 -10.27 2.02
CA ARG A 72 -4.39 -11.01 2.51
C ARG A 72 -5.67 -10.76 1.72
N SER A 73 -5.71 -9.69 0.94
CA SER A 73 -6.80 -9.42 0.02
C SER A 73 -6.61 -10.35 -1.17
N ASP A 74 -7.62 -11.16 -1.51
CA ASP A 74 -7.57 -12.14 -2.62
C ASP A 74 -7.52 -11.46 -4.03
N LEU A 75 -6.74 -10.39 -4.19
CA LEU A 75 -6.43 -9.75 -5.48
C LEU A 75 -5.32 -10.51 -6.21
#